data_AF-A0A967YSU0-F1
#
_entry.id   AF-A0A967YSU0-F1
#
_cell.length_a   1.000
_cell.length_b   1.000
_cell.length_c   1.000
_cell.angle_alpha   90.00
_cell.angle_beta   90.00
_cell.angle_gamma   90.00
#
_symmetry.space_group_name_H-M   'P 1'
#
loop_
_entity.id
_entity.type
_entity.pdbx_description
1 polymer ?
#
loop_
_entity_poly.entity_id
_entity_poly.type
_entity_poly.pdbx_seq_one_letter_code
_entity_poly.pdbx_strand_id
1 'polypeptide(L)' 'MEEVKIKLSALWVALMLTYLLGDVLRIFSGDFEAGEIGGMQVTQGMYLGIAILMVIPVVMVFLSLTLKYPVNRWA' A
#
# COMPACT_ATOMS: atom_id res chain seq x y z
N MET A 1 11.51 7.70 24.38
CA MET A 1 10.45 8.63 23.90
C MET A 1 10.58 8.91 22.40
N GLU A 2 11.77 9.23 21.89
CA GLU A 2 11.98 9.56 20.48
C GLU A 2 11.75 8.39 19.52
N GLU A 3 12.24 7.18 19.83
CA GLU A 3 11.99 5.98 19.03
C GLU A 3 10.49 5.66 18.87
N VAL A 4 9.70 5.89 19.93
CA VAL A 4 8.25 5.68 19.91
C VAL A 4 7.58 6.69 18.98
N LYS A 5 8.01 7.96 19.02
CA LYS A 5 7.53 9.01 18.09
C LYS A 5 7.85 8.66 16.63
N ILE A 6 9.04 8.13 16.35
CA ILE A 6 9.45 7.72 15.01
C ILE A 6 8.58 6.57 14.50
N LYS A 7 8.36 5.52 15.32
CA LYS A 7 7.49 4.40 14.96
C LYS A 7 6.04 4.84 14.72
N LEU A 8 5.52 5.73 15.55
CA LEU A 8 4.18 6.30 15.36
C LEU A 8 4.08 7.15 14.08
N SER A 9 5.09 7.96 13.79
CA SER A 9 5.15 8.74 12.54
C SER A 9 5.12 7.83 11.32
N ALA A 10 5.96 6.80 11.29
CA ALA A 10 5.98 5.84 10.19
C ALA A 10 4.68 5.04 10.06
N LEU A 11 4.03 4.71 11.18
CA LEU A 11 2.71 4.07 11.17
C LEU A 11 1.65 4.99 10.54
N TRP A 12 1.67 6.28 10.87
CA TRP A 12 0.80 7.28 10.26
C TRP A 12 1.05 7.42 8.76
N VAL A 13 2.31 7.43 8.34
CA VAL A 13 2.67 7.45 6.91
C VAL A 13 2.11 6.21 6.20
N ALA A 14 2.31 5.01 6.76
CA ALA A 14 1.78 3.77 6.20
C ALA A 14 0.25 3.79 6.10
N LEU A 15 -0.44 4.32 7.12
CA LEU A 15 -1.89 4.48 7.12
C LEU A 15 -2.36 5.42 5.99
N MET A 16 -1.75 6.60 5.87
CA MET A 16 -2.11 7.57 4.83
C MET A 16 -1.86 7.03 3.43
N LEU A 17 -0.75 6.32 3.20
CA LEU A 17 -0.46 5.68 1.93
C LEU A 17 -1.47 4.57 1.60
N THR A 18 -1.97 3.84 2.61
CA THR A 18 -3.02 2.83 2.43
C THR A 18 -4.33 3.47 1.99
N TYR A 19 -4.72 4.61 2.59
CA TYR A 19 -5.90 5.36 2.17
C TYR A 19 -5.77 5.88 0.74
N LEU A 20 -4.61 6.47 0.39
CA LEU A 20 -4.36 6.94 -0.98
C LEU A 20 -4.41 5.80 -2.00
N LEU A 21 -3.86 4.62 -1.67
CA LEU A 21 -3.99 3.44 -2.53
C LEU A 21 -5.46 3.06 -2.73
N GLY A 22 -6.26 3.06 -1.66
CA GLY A 22 -7.70 2.81 -1.73
C GLY A 22 -8.43 3.81 -2.62
N ASP A 23 -8.14 5.10 -2.47
CA ASP A 23 -8.73 6.18 -3.27
C ASP A 23 -8.39 6.01 -4.76
N VAL A 24 -7.13 5.70 -5.08
CA VAL A 24 -6.69 5.41 -6.45
C VAL A 24 -7.47 4.22 -7.02
N LEU A 25 -7.52 3.09 -6.31
CA LEU A 25 -8.23 1.90 -6.79
C LEU A 25 -9.73 2.15 -6.97
N ARG A 26 -10.34 2.95 -6.09
CA ARG A 26 -11.74 3.34 -6.17
C ARG A 26 -12.02 4.20 -7.41
N ILE A 27 -11.16 5.20 -7.67
CA ILE A 27 -11.23 6.02 -8.88
C ILE A 27 -11.16 5.13 -10.13
N PHE A 28 -10.20 4.20 -10.18
CA PHE A 28 -10.02 3.33 -11.34
C PHE A 28 -11.08 2.24 -11.50
N SER A 29 -11.81 1.87 -10.45
CA SER A 29 -12.79 0.76 -10.50
C SER A 29 -14.20 1.18 -10.90
N GLY A 30 -14.47 2.47 -11.13
CA GLY A 30 -15.73 2.91 -11.72
C GLY A 30 -16.30 4.24 -11.24
N ASP A 31 -15.62 4.97 -10.33
CA ASP A 31 -16.07 6.32 -9.96
C ASP A 31 -16.00 7.31 -11.16
N PHE A 32 -15.23 6.99 -12.21
CA PHE A 32 -15.23 7.65 -13.53
C PHE A 32 -15.04 6.59 -14.64
N GLU A 33 -15.87 6.56 -15.69
CA GLU A 33 -15.72 5.62 -16.84
C GLU A 33 -14.31 5.71 -17.47
N ALA A 34 -13.51 4.67 -17.72
CA ALA A 34 -13.63 3.22 -17.51
C ALA A 34 -12.34 2.64 -16.91
N GLY A 35 -12.52 1.60 -16.07
CA GLY A 35 -11.49 0.71 -15.55
C GLY A 35 -10.94 -0.22 -16.62
N GLU A 36 -10.21 0.35 -17.58
CA GLU A 36 -9.45 -0.39 -18.58
C GLU A 36 -7.97 -0.10 -18.44
N ILE A 37 -7.17 -1.14 -18.24
CA ILE A 37 -5.71 -1.04 -18.29
C ILE A 37 -5.28 -1.66 -19.62
N GLY A 38 -4.87 -0.82 -20.56
CA GLY A 38 -4.42 -1.28 -21.89
C GLY A 38 -5.54 -1.84 -22.77
N GLY A 39 -6.77 -1.31 -22.66
CA GLY A 39 -7.92 -1.73 -23.48
C GLY A 39 -8.58 -3.04 -23.02
N MET A 40 -8.23 -3.54 -21.83
CA MET A 40 -8.91 -4.65 -21.17
C MET A 40 -9.60 -4.16 -19.90
N GLN A 41 -10.86 -4.54 -19.71
CA GLN A 41 -11.57 -4.33 -18.46
C GLN A 41 -10.84 -5.03 -17.30
N VAL A 42 -10.51 -4.23 -16.30
CA VAL A 42 -9.85 -4.73 -15.09
C VAL A 42 -10.90 -5.40 -14.23
N THR A 43 -10.70 -6.68 -13.95
CA THR A 43 -11.60 -7.43 -13.07
C THR A 43 -11.36 -7.07 -11.60
N GLN A 44 -12.35 -7.31 -10.74
CA GLN A 44 -12.20 -7.13 -9.29
C GLN A 44 -10.99 -7.91 -8.71
N GLY A 45 -10.71 -9.10 -9.26
CA GLY A 45 -9.55 -9.90 -8.86
C GLY A 45 -8.21 -9.23 -9.21
N MET A 46 -8.13 -8.52 -10.34
CA MET A 46 -6.95 -7.76 -10.72
C MET A 46 -6.73 -6.57 -9.79
N TYR A 47 -7.78 -5.81 -9.44
CA TYR A 47 -7.66 -4.72 -8.45
C TYR A 47 -7.19 -5.24 -7.09
N LEU A 48 -7.70 -6.39 -6.65
CA LEU A 48 -7.23 -7.03 -5.42
C LEU A 48 -5.75 -7.42 -5.51
N GLY A 49 -5.32 -8.00 -6.63
CA GLY A 49 -3.91 -8.33 -6.86
C GLY A 49 -3.00 -7.10 -6.83
N ILE A 50 -3.41 -6.01 -7.49
CA ILE A 50 -2.68 -4.73 -7.46
C ILE A 50 -2.66 -4.15 -6.05
N ALA A 51 -3.77 -4.20 -5.32
CA ALA A 51 -3.86 -3.72 -3.94
C ALA A 51 -2.88 -4.47 -3.03
N ILE A 52 -2.83 -5.80 -3.12
CA ILE A 52 -1.89 -6.63 -2.34
C ILE A 52 -0.45 -6.30 -2.72
N LEU A 53 -0.14 -6.20 -4.01
CA LEU A 53 1.22 -5.88 -4.46
C LEU A 53 1.67 -4.50 -3.95
N MET A 54 0.79 -3.50 -4.00
CA MET A 54 1.10 -2.12 -3.63
C MET A 54 1.07 -1.88 -2.11
N VAL A 55 0.31 -2.67 -1.34
CA VAL A 55 0.29 -2.53 0.12
C VAL A 55 1.57 -3.10 0.76
N ILE A 56 2.27 -4.03 0.10
CA ILE A 56 3.54 -4.59 0.58
C ILE A 56 4.57 -3.48 0.89
N PRO A 57 4.96 -2.60 -0.07
CA PRO A 57 5.92 -1.53 0.22
C PRO A 57 5.39 -0.54 1.26
N VAL A 58 4.08 -0.29 1.31
CA VAL A 58 3.46 0.58 2.34
C VAL A 58 3.66 0.00 3.73
N VAL A 59 3.40 -1.29 3.92
CA VAL A 59 3.63 -1.99 5.19
C VAL A 59 5.12 -2.04 5.53
N MET A 60 6.00 -2.18 4.53
CA MET A 60 7.46 -2.16 4.73
C MET A 60 7.97 -0.83 5.30
N VAL A 61 7.29 0.30 5.08
CA VAL A 61 7.65 1.59 5.72
C VAL A 61 7.67 1.43 7.25
N PHE A 62 6.64 0.79 7.81
CA PHE A 62 6.56 0.55 9.24
C PHE A 62 7.45 -0.61 9.69
N LEU A 63 7.40 -1.73 8.96
CA LEU A 63 8.16 -2.94 9.31
C LEU A 63 9.67 -2.70 9.35
N SER A 64 10.19 -1.80 8.51
CA SER A 64 11.61 -1.46 8.48
C SER A 64 12.15 -0.88 9.79
N LEU A 65 11.26 -0.32 10.62
CA LEU A 65 11.60 0.29 11.91
C LEU A 65 11.29 -0.62 13.10
N THR A 66 10.47 -1.65 12.91
CA THR A 66 10.03 -2.55 13.98
C THR A 66 10.69 -3.92 13.94
N LEU A 67 11.03 -4.42 12.75
CA LEU A 67 11.65 -5.71 12.59
C LEU A 67 13.16 -5.65 12.87
N LYS A 68 13.67 -6.70 13.50
CA LYS A 68 15.12 -6.87 13.69
C LYS A 68 15.79 -7.16 12.35
N TYR A 69 17.04 -6.73 12.20
CA TYR A 69 17.87 -6.85 11.00
C TYR A 69 17.73 -8.16 10.19
N PRO A 70 17.70 -9.38 10.79
CA PRO A 70 17.59 -10.61 9.99
C PRO A 70 16.25 -10.77 9.25
N VAL A 71 15.18 -10.10 9.70
CA VAL A 71 13.83 -10.18 9.09
C VAL A 71 13.57 -9.01 8.14
N ASN A 72 14.35 -7.93 8.26
CA ASN A 72 14.19 -6.71 7.46
C ASN A 72 15.03 -6.70 6.17
N ARG A 73 15.46 -7.87 5.69
CA ARG A 73 16.17 -8.01 4.41
C ARG A 73 15.46 -8.99 3.50
N TRP A 74 15.37 -8.64 2.23
CA TRP A 74 15.06 -9.59 1.18
C TRP A 74 16.39 -10.25 0.79
N ALA A 75 16.67 -11.38 1.44
CA ALA A 75 17.96 -12.11 1.48
C ALA A 75 19.10 -11.44 2.26
#